data_AF-A0A355U5A1-F1
#
_entry.id   AF-A0A355U5A1-F1
#
_cell.length_a   1.000
_cell.length_b   1.000
_cell.length_c   1.000
_cell.angle_alpha   90.00
_cell.angle_beta   90.00
_cell.angle_gamma   90.00
#
_symmetry.space_group_name_H-M   'P 1'
#
loop_
_entity.id
_entity.type
_entity.pdbx_description
1 polymer ?
#
loop_
_entity_poly.entity_id
_entity_poly.type
_entity_poly.pdbx_seq_one_letter_code
_entity_poly.pdbx_strand_id
1 'polypeptide(L)'
;GLIFDSEGYHIPCNAMYALKLGKFGEDFRDPTSFRKYLNTEGVQKTYQKLCGVPDEGCLSCDKLIHCGGGCVCQYTNYKLKDYLVRNQK
;
A
#
# COMPACT_ATOMS: atom_id res chain seq x y z
N GLY A 1 -6.42 2.25 -1.76
CA GLY A 1 -7.05 3.30 -2.59
C GLY A 1 -7.97 2.65 -3.61
N LEU A 2 -8.88 3.42 -4.21
CA LEU A 2 -9.68 2.99 -5.36
C LEU A 2 -9.20 3.75 -6.59
N ILE A 3 -8.20 3.20 -7.25
CA ILE A 3 -7.59 3.79 -8.45
C ILE A 3 -7.51 2.71 -9.51
N PHE A 4 -7.87 3.06 -10.73
CA PHE A 4 -7.70 2.21 -11.89
C PHE A 4 -6.71 2.89 -12.83
N ASP A 5 -5.79 2.11 -13.39
CA ASP A 5 -4.97 2.61 -14.49
C ASP A 5 -5.75 2.59 -15.82
N SER A 6 -5.09 3.05 -16.89
CA SER A 6 -5.66 3.10 -18.23
C SER A 6 -5.97 1.74 -18.84
N GLU A 7 -5.45 0.65 -18.27
CA GLU A 7 -5.68 -0.73 -18.72
C GLU A 7 -6.75 -1.44 -17.89
N GLY A 8 -7.35 -0.74 -16.91
CA GLY A 8 -8.41 -1.26 -16.05
C GLY A 8 -7.92 -2.08 -14.87
N TYR A 9 -6.62 -2.08 -14.56
CA TYR A 9 -6.12 -2.69 -13.33
C TYR A 9 -6.41 -1.80 -12.12
N HIS A 10 -6.97 -2.40 -11.07
CA HIS A 10 -7.01 -1.81 -9.74
C HIS A 10 -5.61 -1.74 -9.16
N ILE A 11 -5.19 -0.55 -8.75
CA ILE A 11 -3.93 -0.29 -8.08
C ILE A 11 -4.17 0.41 -6.74
N PRO A 12 -3.29 0.24 -5.74
CA PRO A 12 -3.50 0.79 -4.41
C PRO A 12 -3.29 2.32 -4.35
N CYS A 13 -2.40 2.85 -5.17
CA CYS A 13 -1.97 4.25 -5.25
C CYS A 13 -1.38 4.58 -6.63
N ASN A 14 -1.46 5.83 -7.10
CA ASN A 14 -0.82 6.29 -8.35
C ASN A 14 0.70 6.07 -8.37
N ALA A 15 1.35 6.17 -7.21
CA ALA A 15 2.79 5.94 -7.08
C ALA A 15 3.18 4.45 -7.05
N MET A 16 2.21 3.54 -7.15
CA MET A 16 2.39 2.08 -7.11
C MET A 16 1.87 1.42 -8.40
N TYR A 17 2.09 2.04 -9.56
CA TYR A 17 1.56 1.58 -10.84
C TYR A 17 1.96 0.14 -11.20
N ALA A 18 3.09 -0.36 -10.70
CA ALA A 18 3.56 -1.72 -10.93
C ALA A 18 2.80 -2.78 -10.10
N LEU A 19 2.11 -2.39 -9.02
CA LEU A 19 1.38 -3.30 -8.15
C LEU A 19 -0.06 -3.43 -8.61
N LYS A 20 -0.31 -4.41 -9.49
CA LYS A 20 -1.64 -4.73 -10.02
C LYS A 20 -2.37 -5.65 -9.04
N LEU A 21 -3.50 -5.19 -8.51
CA LEU A 21 -4.28 -5.96 -7.55
C LEU A 21 -5.28 -6.90 -8.23
N GLY A 22 -5.82 -6.49 -9.38
CA GLY A 22 -6.74 -7.23 -10.25
C GLY A 22 -7.31 -6.34 -11.35
N LYS A 23 -8.00 -6.90 -12.34
CA LYS A 23 -8.43 -6.19 -13.55
C LYS A 23 -9.94 -6.23 -13.77
N PHE A 24 -10.51 -5.06 -14.05
CA PHE A 24 -11.90 -4.94 -14.45
C PHE A 24 -12.16 -5.66 -15.78
N GLY A 25 -13.22 -6.45 -15.84
CA GLY A 25 -13.55 -7.28 -17.00
C GLY A 25 -12.94 -8.68 -16.97
N GLU A 26 -11.98 -8.96 -16.09
CA GLU A 26 -11.35 -10.28 -15.93
C GLU A 26 -11.63 -10.82 -14.52
N ASP A 27 -11.11 -10.16 -13.49
CA ASP A 27 -11.22 -10.56 -12.09
C ASP A 27 -12.56 -10.18 -11.45
N PHE A 28 -13.15 -9.07 -11.90
CA PHE A 28 -14.43 -8.56 -11.43
C PHE A 28 -15.10 -7.73 -12.52
N ARG A 29 -16.42 -7.62 -12.47
CA ARG A 29 -17.24 -6.95 -13.51
C ARG A 29 -18.29 -6.00 -12.96
N ASP A 30 -18.47 -5.98 -11.64
CA ASP A 30 -19.50 -5.20 -10.97
C ASP A 30 -19.06 -4.89 -9.53
N PRO A 31 -19.72 -3.96 -8.82
CA PRO A 31 -19.34 -3.60 -7.46
C PRO A 31 -19.37 -4.77 -6.46
N THR A 32 -20.28 -5.74 -6.65
CA THR A 32 -20.40 -6.91 -5.76
C THR A 32 -19.23 -7.88 -5.98
N SER A 33 -18.93 -8.21 -7.24
CA SER A 33 -17.76 -9.04 -7.58
C SER A 33 -16.45 -8.36 -7.21
N PHE A 34 -16.35 -7.03 -7.38
CA PHE A 34 -15.18 -6.27 -6.95
C PHE A 34 -14.98 -6.34 -5.44
N ARG A 35 -16.04 -6.13 -4.64
CA ARG A 35 -15.95 -6.26 -3.18
C ARG A 35 -15.52 -7.67 -2.77
N LYS A 36 -16.03 -8.71 -3.42
CA LYS A 36 -15.58 -10.09 -3.17
C LYS A 36 -14.10 -10.26 -3.51
N TYR A 37 -13.66 -9.73 -4.65
CA TYR A 37 -12.28 -9.78 -5.10
C TYR A 37 -11.31 -9.09 -4.13
N LEU A 38 -11.68 -7.93 -3.60
CA LEU A 38 -10.91 -7.22 -2.58
C LEU A 38 -10.72 -8.03 -1.29
N ASN A 39 -11.59 -8.98 -1.00
CA ASN A 39 -11.51 -9.85 0.18
C ASN A 39 -10.80 -11.17 -0.09
N THR A 40 -10.22 -11.37 -1.28
CA THR A 40 -9.37 -12.53 -1.55
C THR A 40 -8.08 -12.45 -0.75
N GLU A 41 -7.52 -13.61 -0.40
CA GLU A 41 -6.30 -13.70 0.40
C GLU A 41 -5.11 -12.94 -0.24
N GLY A 42 -5.00 -12.98 -1.58
CA GLY A 42 -3.94 -12.28 -2.31
C GLY A 42 -3.99 -10.76 -2.14
N VAL A 43 -5.20 -10.18 -2.29
CA VAL A 43 -5.39 -8.73 -2.12
C VAL A 43 -5.22 -8.33 -0.65
N GLN A 44 -5.77 -9.12 0.28
CA GLN A 44 -5.65 -8.86 1.71
C GLN A 44 -4.19 -8.91 2.20
N LYS A 45 -3.41 -9.93 1.81
CA LYS A 45 -1.98 -10.03 2.12
C LYS A 45 -1.18 -8.85 1.57
N THR A 46 -1.55 -8.36 0.38
CA THR A 46 -0.92 -7.19 -0.20
C THR A 46 -1.19 -5.95 0.66
N TYR A 47 -2.45 -5.68 1.01
CA TYR A 47 -2.80 -4.54 1.86
C TYR A 47 -2.22 -4.64 3.27
N GLN A 48 -2.15 -5.82 3.87
CA GLN A 48 -1.50 -6.02 5.18
C GLN A 48 -0.04 -5.57 5.16
N LYS A 49 0.70 -5.84 4.08
CA LYS A 49 2.08 -5.36 3.91
C LYS A 49 2.14 -3.84 3.70
N LEU A 50 1.22 -3.29 2.91
CA LEU A 50 1.19 -1.86 2.60
C LEU A 50 0.75 -0.99 3.79
N CYS A 51 -0.04 -1.53 4.72
CA CYS A 51 -0.52 -0.82 5.91
C CYS A 51 0.40 -0.99 7.14
N GLY A 52 1.59 -1.58 6.96
CA GLY A 52 2.61 -1.67 8.01
C GLY A 52 3.32 -0.34 8.27
N VAL A 53 4.06 -0.26 9.37
CA VAL A 53 4.95 0.89 9.65
C VAL A 53 6.37 0.62 9.15
N PRO A 54 7.14 1.66 8.79
CA PRO A 54 8.51 1.47 8.27
C PRO A 54 9.54 1.08 9.34
N ASP A 55 9.27 1.38 10.62
CA ASP A 55 10.20 1.20 11.73
C ASP A 55 9.44 0.91 13.04
N GLU A 56 10.03 0.12 13.93
CA GLU A 56 9.43 -0.20 15.23
C GLU A 56 9.25 1.05 16.11
N GLY A 57 10.10 2.06 15.96
CA GLY A 57 9.96 3.36 16.63
C GLY A 57 8.69 4.12 16.22
N CYS A 58 8.08 3.79 15.08
CA CYS A 58 6.76 4.32 14.74
C CYS A 58 5.67 3.79 15.68
N LEU A 59 5.78 2.57 16.20
CA LEU A 59 4.78 1.95 17.07
C LEU A 59 4.64 2.67 18.42
N SER A 60 5.71 3.33 18.87
CA SER A 60 5.72 4.14 20.10
C SER A 60 5.61 5.65 19.83
N CYS A 61 5.40 6.07 18.58
CA CYS A 61 5.32 7.48 18.23
C CYS A 61 3.89 8.02 18.45
N ASP A 62 3.73 9.06 19.28
CA ASP A 62 2.42 9.68 19.54
C ASP A 62 1.77 10.27 18.28
N LYS A 63 2.56 10.58 17.25
CA LYS A 63 2.06 11.09 15.97
C LYS A 63 1.64 9.98 15.00
N LEU A 64 1.81 8.69 15.35
CA LEU A 64 1.47 7.56 14.50
C LEU A 64 0.01 7.62 14.02
N ILE A 65 -0.91 8.02 14.90
CA ILE A 65 -2.34 8.15 14.57
C ILE A 65 -2.59 9.17 13.44
N HIS A 66 -1.69 10.12 13.24
CA HIS A 66 -1.81 11.15 12.21
C HIS A 66 -1.07 10.80 10.92
N CYS A 67 0.04 10.06 11.00
CA CYS A 67 0.88 9.77 9.84
C CYS A 67 0.84 8.33 9.34
N GLY A 68 0.43 7.36 10.16
CA GLY A 68 0.47 5.93 9.83
C GLY A 68 1.87 5.40 9.50
N GLY A 69 2.94 6.06 9.98
CA GLY A 69 4.32 5.77 9.59
C GLY A 69 4.77 6.49 8.30
N GLY A 70 3.97 7.42 7.79
CA GLY A 70 4.27 8.18 6.56
C GLY A 70 3.79 7.48 5.30
N CYS A 71 4.21 7.97 4.13
CA CYS A 71 3.79 7.41 2.85
C CYS A 71 4.42 6.04 2.61
N VAL A 72 3.60 5.00 2.47
CA VAL A 72 4.02 3.63 2.15
C VAL A 72 4.90 3.52 0.90
N CYS A 73 4.73 4.41 -0.06
CA CYS A 73 5.57 4.43 -1.26
C CYS A 73 7.05 4.68 -0.93
N GLN A 74 7.35 5.38 0.18
CA GLN A 74 8.72 5.68 0.56
C GLN A 74 9.48 4.43 1.02
N TYR A 75 8.84 3.58 1.82
CA TYR A 75 9.50 2.39 2.36
C TYR A 75 9.22 1.10 1.57
N THR A 76 8.41 1.17 0.50
CA THR A 76 8.24 0.08 -0.48
C THR A 76 9.11 0.24 -1.71
N ASN A 77 9.44 1.47 -2.12
CA ASN A 77 10.35 1.74 -3.23
C ASN A 77 11.80 1.92 -2.78
N TYR A 78 12.02 2.29 -1.52
CA TYR A 78 13.35 2.60 -1.02
C TYR A 78 13.64 1.93 0.32
N LYS A 79 14.91 1.67 0.61
CA LYS A 79 15.31 1.11 1.91
C LYS A 79 15.41 2.25 2.90
N LEU A 80 14.62 2.22 3.96
CA LEU A 80 14.58 3.27 4.99
C LEU A 80 15.99 3.66 5.49
N LYS A 81 16.87 2.67 5.69
CA LYS A 81 18.26 2.89 6.13
C LYS A 81 19.07 3.84 5.24
N ASP A 82 18.70 3.97 3.96
CA ASP A 82 19.37 4.85 3.00
C ASP A 82 18.93 6.32 3.19
N TYR A 83 17.83 6.57 3.92
CA TYR A 83 17.24 7.89 4.21
C TYR A 83 17.40 8.31 5.67
N LEU A 84 17.73 7.38 6.56
CA LEU A 84 18.05 7.70 7.95
C LEU A 84 19.41 8.38 8.00
N VAL A 85 19.42 9.72 7.97
CA VAL A 85 20.57 10.49 8.42
C VAL A 85 20.68 10.25 9.92
N ARG A 86 21.52 9.30 10.31
CA ARG A 86 21.90 9.14 11.72
C ARG A 86 22.63 10.42 12.10
N ASN A 87 21.93 11.33 12.79
CA ASN A 87 22.59 12.37 13.55
C ASN A 87 23.42 11.66 14.61
N GLN A 88 24.68 11.38 14.28
CA GLN A 88 25.70 11.01 15.24
C GLN A 88 25.83 12.20 16.19
N LYS A 89 25.19 12.07 17.36
CA LYS A 89 25.62 12.78 18.56
C LYS A 89 26.63 11.91 19.28
#